data_AF-A0A9X5XHF7-F1
#
_entry.id   AF-A0A9X5XHF7-F1
#
_cell.length_a   1.000
_cell.length_b   1.000
_cell.length_c   1.000
_cell.angle_alpha   90.00
_cell.angle_beta   90.00
_cell.angle_gamma   90.00
#
_symmetry.space_group_name_H-M   'P 1'
#
loop_
_entity.id
_entity.type
_entity.pdbx_description
1 polymer ?
#
loop_
_entity_poly.entity_id
_entity_poly.type
_entity_poly.pdbx_seq_one_letter_code
_entity_poly.pdbx_strand_id
1 'polypeptide(L)'
;MNAIISASELASDLVGPNPPVVLDIRWQLSTATAAGAAPFDGRAAYAAGHIPGAVFVDLDAELAGEPGEGGRHPLPDLEVFGEAMRAAGVSADRDVVVYDGGVG
;
A
#
# COMPACT_ATOMS: atom_id res chain seq x y z
N MET A 1 -0.07 13.04 -17.91
CA MET A 1 0.33 12.56 -16.57
C MET A 1 0.74 11.11 -16.73
N ASN A 2 1.95 10.75 -16.31
CA ASN A 2 2.42 9.37 -16.33
C ASN A 2 2.19 8.82 -14.92
N ALA A 3 1.42 7.73 -14.80
CA ALA A 3 1.02 7.18 -13.50
C ALA A 3 2.10 6.29 -12.84
N ILE A 4 3.26 6.16 -13.48
CA ILE A 4 4.36 5.26 -13.09
C ILE A 4 5.65 6.06 -13.06
N ILE A 5 6.47 5.80 -12.04
CA ILE A 5 7.84 6.32 -11.90
C ILE A 5 8.82 5.17 -11.76
N SER A 6 10.08 5.41 -12.12
CA SER A 6 11.18 4.47 -11.88
C SER A 6 11.71 4.57 -10.45
N ALA A 7 12.41 3.52 -10.01
CA ALA A 7 13.11 3.52 -8.73
C ALA A 7 14.15 4.65 -8.63
N SER A 8 14.81 5.00 -9.74
CA SER A 8 15.79 6.10 -9.78
C SER A 8 15.14 7.48 -9.65
N GLU A 9 13.94 7.67 -10.22
CA GLU A 9 13.17 8.90 -10.04
C GLU A 9 12.73 9.02 -8.58
N LEU A 10 12.12 7.97 -8.01
CA LEU A 10 11.74 7.96 -6.59
C LEU A 10 12.91 8.27 -5.66
N ALA A 11 14.08 7.65 -5.90
CA ALA A 11 15.27 7.90 -5.09
C ALA A 11 15.73 9.37 -5.14
N SER A 12 15.55 10.03 -6.29
CA SER A 12 15.88 11.45 -6.47
C SER A 12 14.85 12.34 -5.77
N ASP A 13 13.57 12.02 -5.87
CA ASP A 13 12.47 12.79 -5.26
C ASP A 13 12.52 12.73 -3.73
N LEU A 14 12.91 11.58 -3.17
CA LEU A 14 13.03 11.37 -1.72
C LEU A 14 14.08 12.29 -1.04
N VAL A 15 15.06 12.77 -1.79
CA VAL A 15 16.07 13.73 -1.29
C VAL A 15 15.78 15.17 -1.74
N GLY A 16 14.67 15.39 -2.42
CA GLY A 16 14.22 16.68 -2.92
C GLY A 16 13.59 17.58 -1.86
N PRO A 17 13.22 18.81 -2.22
CA PRO A 17 12.65 19.79 -1.30
C PRO A 17 11.20 19.46 -0.86
N ASN A 18 10.48 18.61 -1.60
CA ASN A 18 9.13 18.15 -1.26
C ASN A 18 9.01 16.64 -1.54
N PRO A 19 9.56 15.78 -0.66
CA PRO A 19 9.55 14.34 -0.89
C PRO A 19 8.11 13.81 -0.88
N PRO A 20 7.78 12.82 -1.72
CA PRO A 20 6.44 12.23 -1.76
C PRO A 20 6.15 11.44 -0.48
N VAL A 21 4.86 11.20 -0.23
CA VAL A 21 4.45 10.14 0.70
C VAL A 21 4.61 8.81 -0.02
N VAL A 22 5.37 7.88 0.57
CA VAL A 22 5.57 6.55 -0.01
C VAL A 22 4.70 5.56 0.74
N LEU A 23 3.83 4.86 0.03
CA LEU A 23 2.95 3.83 0.59
C LEU A 23 3.41 2.45 0.13
N ASP A 24 3.58 1.56 1.11
CA ASP A 24 3.82 0.14 0.91
C ASP A 24 2.48 -0.59 1.05
N ILE A 25 1.94 -1.06 -0.08
CA ILE A 25 0.65 -1.78 -0.14
C ILE A 25 0.87 -3.27 -0.42
N ARG A 26 2.03 -3.82 -0.05
CA ARG A 26 2.36 -5.22 -0.36
C ARG A 26 1.26 -6.16 0.09
N TRP A 27 0.84 -7.00 -0.84
CA TRP A 27 -0.18 -8.02 -0.62
C TRP A 27 0.17 -9.24 -1.46
N GLN A 28 -0.28 -10.42 -1.04
CA GLN A 28 -0.01 -11.66 -1.76
C GLN A 28 -1.26 -12.54 -1.80
N LEU A 29 -1.61 -13.00 -2.99
CA LEU A 29 -2.60 -14.06 -3.13
C LEU A 29 -1.98 -15.40 -2.73
N SER A 30 -2.13 -15.77 -1.46
CA SER A 30 -1.69 -17.08 -0.99
C SER A 30 -2.73 -18.14 -1.35
N THR A 31 -2.33 -19.19 -2.07
CA THR A 31 -3.12 -20.43 -2.18
C THR A 31 -2.94 -21.32 -0.95
N ALA A 32 -1.96 -21.02 -0.10
CA ALA A 32 -1.69 -21.78 1.11
C ALA A 32 -2.77 -21.56 2.19
N THR A 33 -3.51 -20.44 2.16
CA THR A 33 -4.71 -20.25 3.01
C THR A 33 -5.80 -21.27 2.70
N ALA A 34 -5.96 -21.69 1.43
CA ALA A 34 -6.86 -22.79 1.08
C ALA A 34 -6.38 -24.16 1.62
N ALA A 35 -5.10 -24.27 1.98
CA ALA A 35 -4.47 -25.45 2.60
C ALA A 35 -4.28 -25.30 4.12
N GLY A 36 -4.85 -24.27 4.76
CA GLY A 36 -4.80 -24.06 6.21
C GLY A 36 -3.54 -23.35 6.73
N ALA A 37 -2.72 -22.78 5.85
CA ALA A 37 -1.61 -21.90 6.27
C ALA A 37 -2.13 -20.53 6.71
N ALA A 38 -1.35 -19.85 7.55
CA ALA A 38 -1.63 -18.47 7.90
C ALA A 38 -1.62 -17.57 6.65
N PRO A 39 -2.47 -16.54 6.59
CA PRO A 39 -2.41 -15.54 5.52
C PRO A 39 -1.05 -14.84 5.51
N PHE A 40 -0.70 -14.27 4.36
CA PHE A 40 0.51 -13.47 4.25
C PHE A 40 0.46 -12.30 5.24
N ASP A 41 1.51 -12.16 6.05
CA ASP A 41 1.65 -11.06 7.00
C ASP A 41 2.47 -9.93 6.36
N GLY A 42 1.76 -9.01 5.70
CA GLY A 42 2.35 -7.83 5.07
C GLY A 42 3.08 -6.93 6.07
N ARG A 43 2.59 -6.85 7.31
CA ARG A 43 3.19 -6.03 8.36
C ARG A 43 4.55 -6.58 8.80
N ALA A 44 4.64 -7.89 9.01
CA ALA A 44 5.90 -8.55 9.32
C ALA A 44 6.91 -8.41 8.17
N ALA A 45 6.46 -8.58 6.92
CA ALA A 45 7.31 -8.39 5.76
C ALA A 45 7.82 -6.94 5.66
N TYR A 46 6.94 -5.95 5.87
CA TYR A 46 7.32 -4.53 5.91
C TYR A 46 8.36 -4.27 7.02
N ALA A 47 8.13 -4.80 8.23
CA ALA A 47 9.06 -4.65 9.34
C ALA A 47 10.44 -5.28 9.07
N ALA A 48 10.49 -6.36 8.29
CA ALA A 48 11.75 -6.99 7.87
C ALA A 48 12.53 -6.16 6.84
N GLY A 49 11.85 -5.33 6.05
CA GLY A 49 12.47 -4.42 5.10
C GLY A 49 11.47 -3.67 4.22
N HIS A 50 11.68 -2.37 4.09
CA HIS A 50 10.87 -1.44 3.29
C HIS A 50 11.71 -0.25 2.83
N ILE A 51 11.18 0.54 1.89
CA ILE A 51 11.80 1.79 1.46
C ILE A 51 11.82 2.78 2.66
N PRO A 52 12.95 3.43 2.98
CA PRO A 52 13.02 4.37 4.09
C PRO A 52 11.93 5.44 4.04
N GLY A 53 11.19 5.62 5.13
CA GLY A 53 10.11 6.60 5.23
C GLY A 53 8.78 6.16 4.60
N ALA A 54 8.70 4.98 3.99
CA ALA A 54 7.42 4.43 3.55
C ALA A 54 6.49 4.18 4.74
N VAL A 55 5.18 4.19 4.49
CA VAL A 55 4.15 3.77 5.46
C VAL A 55 3.45 2.54 4.91
N PHE A 56 3.36 1.50 5.73
CA PHE A 56 2.57 0.32 5.41
C PHE A 56 1.08 0.64 5.49
N VAL A 57 0.36 0.34 4.42
CA VAL A 57 -1.10 0.43 4.35
C VAL A 57 -1.64 -0.96 4.02
N ASP A 58 -2.50 -1.47 4.88
CA ASP A 58 -3.04 -2.83 4.78
C ASP A 58 -4.11 -2.89 3.70
N LEU A 59 -3.86 -3.67 2.64
CA LEU A 59 -4.80 -3.77 1.53
C LEU A 59 -6.15 -4.33 1.96
N ASP A 60 -6.17 -5.36 2.81
CA ASP A 60 -7.39 -6.04 3.22
C ASP A 60 -8.20 -5.20 4.21
N ALA A 61 -7.52 -4.46 5.10
CA ALA A 61 -8.19 -3.68 6.15
C ALA A 61 -8.51 -2.23 5.76
N GLU A 62 -7.69 -1.59 4.93
CA GLU A 62 -7.74 -0.14 4.69
C GLU A 62 -8.08 0.23 3.24
N LEU A 63 -7.81 -0.67 2.28
CA LEU A 63 -8.01 -0.43 0.85
C LEU A 63 -9.09 -1.31 0.22
N ALA A 64 -9.76 -2.15 1.02
CA ALA A 64 -10.81 -3.05 0.57
C ALA A 64 -12.00 -3.04 1.53
N GLY A 65 -13.19 -3.20 0.97
CA GLY A 65 -14.41 -3.51 1.71
C GLY A 65 -14.60 -5.03 1.90
N GLU A 66 -15.69 -5.41 2.56
CA GLU A 66 -16.01 -6.83 2.77
C GLU A 66 -16.19 -7.58 1.44
N PRO A 67 -15.57 -8.76 1.27
CA PRO A 67 -15.75 -9.59 0.07
C PRO A 67 -17.21 -9.93 -0.20
N GLY A 68 -17.64 -9.88 -1.46
CA GLY A 68 -19.03 -10.13 -1.83
C GLY A 68 -19.29 -10.08 -3.33
N GLU A 69 -20.47 -9.59 -3.72
CA GLU A 69 -20.85 -9.46 -5.14
C GLU A 69 -19.88 -8.57 -5.94
N GLY A 70 -19.20 -7.64 -5.28
CA GLY A 70 -18.16 -6.77 -5.87
C GLY A 70 -16.79 -7.42 -6.03
N GLY A 71 -16.62 -8.71 -5.66
CA GLY A 71 -15.36 -9.44 -5.73
C GLY A 71 -14.69 -9.64 -4.37
N ARG A 72 -13.41 -10.01 -4.39
CA ARG A 72 -12.61 -10.30 -3.17
C ARG A 72 -12.12 -9.05 -2.44
N HIS A 73 -11.96 -7.94 -3.17
CA HIS A 73 -11.47 -6.66 -2.66
C HIS A 73 -12.29 -5.53 -3.30
N PRO A 74 -13.59 -5.40 -2.97
CA PRO A 74 -14.36 -4.26 -3.44
C PRO A 74 -13.80 -2.96 -2.85
N LEU A 75 -14.14 -1.81 -3.45
CA LEU A 75 -13.72 -0.51 -2.91
C LEU A 75 -14.23 -0.34 -1.47
N PRO A 76 -13.41 0.23 -0.57
CA PRO A 76 -13.80 0.49 0.82
C PRO A 76 -14.75 1.70 0.90
N ASP A 77 -15.35 1.86 2.07
CA ASP A 77 -16.02 3.11 2.41
C ASP A 77 -15.04 4.28 2.37
N LEU A 78 -15.49 5.42 1.84
CA LEU A 78 -14.66 6.62 1.68
C LEU A 78 -14.12 7.15 3.01
N GLU A 79 -14.84 6.94 4.12
CA GLU A 79 -14.39 7.32 5.45
C GLU A 79 -13.20 6.47 5.90
N VAL A 80 -13.27 5.14 5.74
CA VAL A 80 -12.19 4.21 6.06
C VAL A 80 -10.94 4.54 5.24
N PHE A 81 -11.09 4.67 3.92
CA PHE A 81 -9.99 5.05 3.04
C PHE A 81 -9.40 6.41 3.42
N GLY A 82 -10.26 7.40 3.67
CA GLY A 82 -9.83 8.75 4.01
C GLY A 82 -9.08 8.82 5.35
N GLU A 83 -9.49 8.02 6.35
CA GLU A 83 -8.78 7.89 7.62
C GLU A 83 -7.41 7.25 7.45
N ALA A 84 -7.33 6.14 6.70
CA ALA A 84 -6.06 5.47 6.40
C ALA A 84 -5.08 6.38 5.66
N MET A 85 -5.54 7.09 4.62
CA MET A 85 -4.70 8.03 3.88
C MET A 85 -4.17 9.17 4.76
N ARG A 86 -5.01 9.77 5.60
CA ARG A 86 -4.57 10.82 6.55
C ARG A 86 -3.59 10.26 7.59
N ALA A 87 -3.84 9.06 8.11
CA ALA A 87 -2.94 8.39 9.05
C ALA A 87 -1.57 8.07 8.42
N ALA A 88 -1.55 7.76 7.12
CA ALA A 88 -0.34 7.55 6.34
C ALA A 88 0.38 8.86 5.94
N GLY A 89 -0.20 10.03 6.26
CA GLY A 89 0.39 11.33 5.97
C GLY A 89 0.09 11.89 4.58
N VAL A 90 -0.87 11.30 3.86
CA VAL A 90 -1.35 11.80 2.57
C VAL A 90 -2.10 13.12 2.74
N SER A 91 -1.76 14.07 1.90
CA SER A 91 -2.32 15.41 1.87
C SER A 91 -2.28 15.98 0.45
N ALA A 92 -3.03 17.06 0.21
CA ALA A 92 -3.19 17.63 -1.14
C ALA A 92 -1.98 18.44 -1.63
N ASP A 93 -0.97 18.67 -0.78
CA ASP A 93 0.21 19.50 -1.07
C ASP A 93 1.45 18.69 -1.47
N ARG A 94 1.32 17.36 -1.55
CA ARG A 94 2.42 16.46 -1.89
C ARG A 94 1.97 15.26 -2.70
N ASP A 95 2.89 14.76 -3.51
CA ASP A 95 2.64 13.58 -4.32
C ASP A 95 2.63 12.31 -3.46
N VAL A 96 1.91 11.30 -3.95
CA VAL A 96 1.85 9.97 -3.36
C VAL A 96 2.45 8.98 -4.34
N VAL A 97 3.41 8.19 -3.86
CA VAL A 97 4.01 7.08 -4.60
C VAL A 97 3.64 5.79 -3.89
N VAL A 98 3.14 4.82 -4.64
CA VAL A 98 2.71 3.53 -4.11
C VAL A 98 3.58 2.43 -4.71
N TYR A 99 3.97 1.45 -3.89
CA TYR A 99 4.65 0.24 -4.36
C TYR A 99 4.10 -1.01 -3.67
N ASP A 100 4.30 -2.16 -4.31
CA ASP A 100 3.92 -3.47 -3.78
C ASP A 100 5.10 -4.47 -3.87
N GLY A 101 4.90 -5.68 -3.34
CA GLY A 101 5.91 -6.75 -3.29
C GLY A 101 6.07 -7.59 -4.57
N GLY A 102 5.25 -7.35 -5.59
CA GLY A 102 5.26 -7.96 -6.92
C GLY A 102 4.59 -9.33 -7.03
N VAL A 103 3.81 -9.77 -6.03
CA VAL A 103 3.26 -11.15 -5.97
C VAL A 103 1.78 -11.23 -5.57
N GLY A 104 1.03 -10.14 -5.83
CA GLY A 104 -0.43 -10.09 -5.71
C GLY A 104 -1.17 -10.93 -6.75
#